data_AF-A0A6N6PGB3-F1
#
_entry.id   AF-A0A6N6PGB3-F1
#
_cell.length_a   1.000
_cell.length_b   1.000
_cell.length_c   1.000
_cell.angle_alpha   90.00
_cell.angle_beta   90.00
_cell.angle_gamma   90.00
#
_symmetry.space_group_name_H-M   'P 1'
#
loop_
_entity.id
_entity.type
_entity.pdbx_description
1 polymer ?
#
loop_
_entity_poly.entity_id
_entity_poly.type
_entity_poly.pdbx_seq_one_letter_code
_entity_poly.pdbx_strand_id
1 'polypeptide(L)'
;MKLLPLVLALIAAPALFAQQPAATPAAGQATPSPSTNIPMWRATLPGGTYSVALRSIVSVSTHEYVVDGAARVTEVNIDTTGAALARFYFIEPNTIAAPAGFGAATVEKAQQLLQEGVQRTGQEDVWKKVVKSYPTTTHTRTVEYRFGSKETLLKLFESAEGAFRLQRNTVFKGE
;
A
#
# COMPACT_ATOMS: atom_id res chain seq x y z
N MET A 1 0.69 -1.48 -90.45
CA MET A 1 1.87 -1.06 -89.65
C MET A 1 1.35 -0.21 -88.50
N LYS A 2 1.75 -0.56 -87.27
CA LYS A 2 1.22 -0.08 -85.98
C LYS A 2 1.79 1.31 -85.64
N LEU A 3 0.94 2.22 -85.16
CA LEU A 3 1.35 3.38 -84.37
C LEU A 3 0.62 3.30 -83.02
N LEU A 4 1.42 3.13 -81.97
CA LEU A 4 1.10 2.92 -80.56
C LEU A 4 1.01 4.29 -79.85
N PRO A 5 0.23 4.43 -78.77
CA PRO A 5 -0.14 5.75 -78.23
C PRO A 5 0.93 6.37 -77.32
N LEU A 6 0.91 7.72 -77.30
CA LEU A 6 1.68 8.60 -76.44
C LEU A 6 1.23 8.42 -74.97
N VAL A 7 2.05 7.76 -74.16
CA VAL A 7 1.89 7.69 -72.70
C VAL A 7 2.63 8.88 -72.09
N LEU A 8 1.88 9.78 -71.45
CA LEU A 8 2.41 10.88 -70.64
C LEU A 8 2.76 10.33 -69.25
N ALA A 9 4.04 10.08 -69.00
CA ALA A 9 4.55 9.67 -67.68
C ALA A 9 4.78 10.92 -66.81
N LEU A 10 4.00 11.06 -65.74
CA LEU A 10 4.19 12.07 -64.70
C LEU A 10 5.43 11.69 -63.87
N ILE A 11 6.47 12.52 -63.94
CA ILE A 11 7.74 12.31 -63.24
C ILE A 11 7.55 12.65 -61.76
N ALA A 12 7.55 11.64 -60.89
CA ALA A 12 7.69 11.85 -59.45
C ALA A 12 9.19 12.07 -59.14
N ALA A 13 9.55 13.29 -58.77
CA ALA A 13 10.89 13.59 -58.27
C ALA A 13 11.06 13.02 -56.85
N PRO A 14 12.12 12.24 -56.56
CA PRO A 14 12.45 11.93 -55.18
C PRO A 14 13.07 13.18 -54.55
N ALA A 15 12.42 13.72 -53.52
CA ALA A 15 13.07 14.66 -52.62
C ALA A 15 14.22 13.92 -51.92
N LEU A 16 15.45 14.23 -52.33
CA LEU A 16 16.65 13.85 -51.62
C LEU A 16 16.64 14.54 -50.26
N PHE A 17 16.14 13.85 -49.23
CA PHE A 17 16.50 14.18 -47.87
C PHE A 17 17.98 13.87 -47.70
N ALA A 18 18.79 14.88 -47.40
CA ALA A 18 20.16 14.67 -46.97
C ALA A 18 20.14 13.76 -45.73
N GLN A 19 20.59 12.51 -45.89
CA GLN A 19 20.86 11.65 -44.75
C GLN A 19 22.04 12.25 -44.01
N GLN A 20 21.75 12.89 -42.87
CA GLN A 20 22.78 13.22 -41.90
C GLN A 20 23.52 11.91 -41.58
N PRO A 21 24.86 11.84 -41.75
CA PRO A 21 25.59 10.64 -41.37
C PRO A 21 25.25 10.35 -39.91
N ALA A 22 24.72 9.15 -39.66
CA ALA A 22 24.59 8.65 -38.29
C ALA A 22 25.99 8.74 -37.69
N ALA A 23 26.14 9.51 -36.61
CA ALA A 23 27.38 9.56 -35.87
C ALA A 23 27.76 8.11 -35.51
N THR A 24 28.92 7.67 -35.98
CA THR A 24 29.54 6.42 -35.54
C THR A 24 29.52 6.41 -34.01
N PRO A 25 28.93 5.41 -33.34
CA PRO A 25 29.03 5.34 -31.90
C PRO A 25 30.52 5.25 -31.55
N ALA A 26 31.02 6.21 -30.78
CA ALA A 26 32.34 6.10 -30.20
C ALA A 26 32.42 4.77 -29.45
N ALA A 27 33.37 3.92 -29.82
CA ALA A 27 33.67 2.70 -29.09
C ALA A 27 34.01 3.09 -27.64
N GLY A 28 33.07 2.82 -26.72
CA GLY A 28 33.16 3.23 -25.31
C GLY A 28 31.83 3.56 -24.64
N GLN A 29 30.72 3.70 -25.37
CA GLN A 29 29.41 3.79 -24.74
C GLN A 29 28.94 2.39 -24.33
N ALA A 30 29.18 2.04 -23.07
CA ALA A 30 28.52 0.91 -22.43
C ALA A 30 27.01 1.08 -22.61
N THR A 31 26.36 0.13 -23.27
CA THR A 31 24.90 -0.03 -23.20
C THR A 31 24.52 0.01 -21.73
N PRO A 32 23.62 0.89 -21.27
CA PRO A 32 23.19 0.86 -19.88
C PRO A 32 22.53 -0.51 -19.64
N SER A 33 23.18 -1.36 -18.86
CA SER A 33 22.55 -2.56 -18.33
C SER A 33 21.23 -2.13 -17.68
N PRO A 34 20.09 -2.78 -17.99
CA PRO A 34 18.84 -2.45 -17.32
C PRO A 34 19.08 -2.52 -15.81
N SER A 35 18.80 -1.43 -15.10
CA SER A 35 18.98 -1.39 -13.66
C SER A 35 18.15 -2.50 -13.02
N THR A 36 18.80 -3.51 -12.45
CA THR A 36 18.15 -4.65 -11.78
C THR A 36 17.47 -4.26 -10.47
N ASN A 37 17.53 -2.97 -10.09
CA ASN A 37 16.91 -2.45 -8.88
C ASN A 37 15.41 -2.23 -9.10
N ILE A 38 14.60 -3.15 -8.59
CA ILE A 38 13.14 -3.02 -8.58
C ILE A 38 12.79 -2.12 -7.39
N PRO A 39 12.09 -0.99 -7.59
CA PRO A 39 11.58 -0.19 -6.49
C PRO A 39 10.62 -1.03 -5.62
N MET A 40 10.86 -1.05 -4.33
CA MET A 40 10.08 -1.79 -3.32
C MET A 40 9.74 -0.89 -2.14
N TRP A 41 8.58 -1.17 -1.55
CA TRP A 41 8.27 -0.74 -0.19
C TRP A 41 8.38 -1.94 0.75
N ARG A 42 8.90 -1.70 1.96
CA ARG A 42 9.08 -2.71 2.99
C ARG A 42 8.64 -2.20 4.34
N ALA A 43 7.87 -3.00 5.07
CA ALA A 43 7.60 -2.79 6.50
C ALA A 43 8.28 -3.90 7.32
N THR A 44 9.16 -3.52 8.24
CA THR A 44 9.76 -4.41 9.22
C THR A 44 9.08 -4.18 10.57
N LEU A 45 8.47 -5.25 11.10
CA LEU A 45 7.62 -5.24 12.29
C LEU A 45 8.05 -6.36 13.26
N PRO A 46 7.64 -6.33 14.55
CA PRO A 46 8.03 -7.35 15.54
C PRO A 46 7.56 -8.79 15.21
N GLY A 47 6.65 -8.95 14.23
CA GLY A 47 6.16 -10.23 13.72
C GLY A 47 6.73 -10.66 12.36
N GLY A 48 7.65 -9.89 11.78
CA GLY A 48 8.26 -10.19 10.48
C GLY A 48 8.32 -8.99 9.55
N THR A 49 8.68 -9.26 8.29
CA THR A 49 8.84 -8.23 7.27
C THR A 49 7.84 -8.48 6.13
N TYR A 50 7.08 -7.44 5.78
CA TYR A 50 6.31 -7.39 4.54
C TYR A 50 7.10 -6.60 3.49
N SER A 51 7.18 -7.10 2.25
CA SER A 51 7.85 -6.42 1.15
C SER A 51 7.04 -6.58 -0.12
N VAL A 52 6.92 -5.49 -0.88
CA VAL A 52 6.15 -5.46 -2.13
C VAL A 52 6.87 -4.59 -3.15
N ALA A 53 6.88 -5.03 -4.41
CA ALA A 53 7.36 -4.21 -5.51
C ALA A 53 6.36 -3.07 -5.77
N LEU A 54 6.83 -1.83 -5.91
CA LEU A 54 5.93 -0.67 -6.08
C LEU A 54 5.06 -0.79 -7.33
N ARG A 55 5.59 -1.39 -8.40
CA ARG A 55 4.85 -1.69 -9.64
C ARG A 55 3.69 -2.67 -9.47
N SER A 56 3.65 -3.40 -8.36
CA SER A 56 2.61 -4.38 -8.06
C SER A 56 1.51 -3.79 -7.17
N ILE A 57 1.73 -2.63 -6.56
CA ILE A 57 0.74 -1.94 -5.73
C ILE A 57 -0.30 -1.30 -6.65
N VAL A 58 -1.58 -1.55 -6.39
CA VAL A 58 -2.71 -0.94 -7.09
C VAL A 58 -3.31 0.19 -6.25
N SER A 59 -3.37 0.01 -4.93
CA SER A 59 -3.92 1.00 -4.01
C SER A 59 -3.17 0.96 -2.67
N VAL A 60 -3.08 2.12 -2.03
CA VAL A 60 -2.74 2.27 -0.61
C VAL A 60 -3.86 3.08 0.01
N SER A 61 -4.58 2.50 0.97
CA SER A 61 -5.76 3.13 1.56
C SER A 61 -5.72 3.07 3.08
N THR A 62 -6.40 4.02 3.72
CA THR A 62 -6.65 4.04 5.16
C THR A 62 -8.15 4.17 5.39
N HIS A 63 -8.67 3.45 6.38
CA HIS A 63 -10.10 3.46 6.71
C HIS A 63 -10.31 3.28 8.21
N GLU A 64 -11.36 3.91 8.73
CA GLU A 64 -11.78 3.76 10.12
C GLU A 64 -13.24 3.32 10.18
N TYR A 65 -13.53 2.29 10.97
CA TYR A 65 -14.89 1.78 11.15
C TYR A 65 -15.09 1.21 12.56
N VAL A 66 -16.35 1.01 12.93
CA VAL A 66 -16.73 0.43 14.23
C VAL A 66 -17.19 -1.02 14.03
N VAL A 67 -16.63 -1.94 14.82
CA VAL A 67 -16.99 -3.36 14.85
C VAL A 67 -17.88 -3.61 16.07
N ASP A 68 -19.06 -4.19 15.82
CA ASP A 68 -20.03 -4.61 16.84
C ASP A 68 -20.43 -3.52 17.85
N GLY A 69 -20.30 -2.24 17.47
CA GLY A 69 -20.52 -1.09 18.35
C GLY A 69 -19.47 -0.90 19.46
N ALA A 70 -18.61 -1.89 19.69
CA ALA A 70 -17.74 -1.99 20.86
C ALA A 70 -16.28 -1.59 20.59
N ALA A 71 -15.79 -1.77 19.35
CA ALA A 71 -14.40 -1.48 19.01
C ALA A 71 -14.31 -0.60 17.76
N ARG A 72 -13.42 0.38 17.79
CA ARG A 72 -13.04 1.20 16.64
C ARG A 72 -11.77 0.60 16.03
N VAL A 73 -11.80 0.35 14.74
CA VAL A 73 -10.67 -0.17 13.98
C VAL A 73 -10.21 0.91 13.02
N THR A 74 -8.92 1.22 13.03
CA THR A 74 -8.23 1.94 11.96
C THR A 74 -7.38 0.93 11.21
N GLU A 75 -7.55 0.84 9.89
CA GLU A 75 -6.77 -0.07 9.06
C GLU A 75 -6.12 0.66 7.88
N VAL A 76 -4.98 0.11 7.45
CA VAL A 76 -4.25 0.48 6.25
C VAL A 76 -4.17 -0.76 5.37
N ASN A 77 -4.68 -0.65 4.14
CA ASN A 77 -4.62 -1.74 3.17
C ASN A 77 -3.65 -1.39 2.04
N ILE A 78 -2.82 -2.35 1.66
CA ILE A 78 -1.99 -2.32 0.45
C ILE A 78 -2.50 -3.42 -0.47
N ASP A 79 -3.19 -2.98 -1.52
CA ASP A 79 -3.72 -3.87 -2.54
C ASP A 79 -2.69 -4.08 -3.62
N THR A 80 -2.55 -5.33 -4.05
CA THR A 80 -1.63 -5.69 -5.14
C THR A 80 -2.37 -6.27 -6.32
N THR A 81 -1.74 -6.25 -7.50
CA THR A 81 -2.25 -6.97 -8.68
C THR A 81 -2.26 -8.48 -8.49
N GLY A 82 -1.53 -8.99 -7.49
CA GLY A 82 -1.52 -10.39 -7.11
C GLY A 82 -2.66 -10.77 -6.17
N ALA A 83 -2.72 -12.05 -5.82
CA ALA A 83 -3.80 -12.55 -4.98
C ALA A 83 -3.63 -12.22 -3.47
N ALA A 84 -2.57 -11.49 -3.08
CA ALA A 84 -2.25 -11.19 -1.70
C ALA A 84 -2.53 -9.72 -1.36
N LEU A 85 -3.26 -9.50 -0.26
CA LEU A 85 -3.54 -8.19 0.34
C LEU A 85 -2.77 -8.07 1.65
N ALA A 86 -2.13 -6.93 1.91
CA ALA A 86 -1.58 -6.64 3.23
C ALA A 86 -2.48 -5.66 3.98
N ARG A 87 -2.87 -6.03 5.19
CA ARG A 87 -3.68 -5.23 6.10
C ARG A 87 -2.91 -4.97 7.39
N PHE A 88 -2.74 -3.71 7.70
CA PHE A 88 -2.15 -3.26 8.96
C PHE A 88 -3.26 -2.57 9.75
N TYR A 89 -3.47 -2.91 11.02
CA TYR A 89 -4.59 -2.35 11.75
C TYR A 89 -4.26 -2.05 13.22
N PHE A 90 -4.95 -1.05 13.75
CA PHE A 90 -5.00 -0.68 15.15
C PHE A 90 -6.45 -0.76 15.59
N ILE A 91 -6.68 -1.28 16.80
CA ILE A 91 -8.02 -1.44 17.35
C ILE A 91 -8.03 -0.86 18.77
N GLU A 92 -9.02 -0.02 19.03
CA GLU A 92 -9.24 0.62 20.32
C GLU A 92 -10.70 0.46 20.75
N PRO A 93 -11.01 0.51 22.05
CA PRO A 93 -12.39 0.53 22.51
C PRO A 93 -13.13 1.72 21.90
N ASN A 94 -14.36 1.49 21.44
CA ASN A 94 -15.22 2.56 20.95
C ASN A 94 -15.81 3.35 22.15
N THR A 95 -14.98 4.13 22.83
CA THR A 95 -15.44 4.97 23.94
C THR A 95 -16.16 6.19 23.38
N ILE A 96 -17.38 6.44 23.87
CA ILE A 96 -18.00 7.75 23.75
C ILE A 96 -17.23 8.62 24.73
N ALA A 97 -16.38 9.52 24.23
CA ALA A 97 -15.79 10.55 25.06
C ALA A 97 -16.95 11.29 25.74
N ALA A 98 -17.05 11.16 27.07
CA ALA A 98 -18.03 11.93 27.82
C ALA A 98 -17.82 13.40 27.47
N PRO A 99 -18.88 14.16 27.11
CA PRO A 99 -18.73 15.57 26.77
C PRO A 99 -17.95 16.27 27.86
N ALA A 100 -16.97 17.10 27.47
CA ALA A 100 -16.17 17.92 28.38
C ALA A 100 -17.13 18.80 29.21
N GLY A 101 -17.51 18.30 30.40
CA GLY A 101 -18.60 18.88 31.19
C GLY A 101 -19.23 17.92 32.20
N PHE A 102 -19.09 16.60 32.06
CA PHE A 102 -19.61 15.64 33.02
C PHE A 102 -18.51 15.15 33.99
N GLY A 103 -18.72 15.37 35.29
CA GLY A 103 -17.72 15.24 36.35
C GLY A 103 -17.12 13.85 36.57
N ALA A 104 -16.08 13.81 37.41
CA ALA A 104 -15.19 12.67 37.70
C ALA A 104 -15.89 11.32 37.93
N ALA A 105 -17.09 11.32 38.53
CA ALA A 105 -17.87 10.10 38.79
C ALA A 105 -18.26 9.33 37.51
N THR A 106 -18.42 10.01 36.37
CA THR A 106 -18.76 9.36 35.09
C THR A 106 -17.53 8.71 34.46
N VAL A 107 -16.36 9.34 34.63
CA VAL A 107 -15.08 8.81 34.17
C VAL A 107 -14.69 7.57 34.97
N GLU A 108 -14.86 7.60 36.30
CA GLU A 108 -14.63 6.43 37.16
C GLU A 108 -15.58 5.28 36.82
N LYS A 109 -16.87 5.56 36.57
CA LYS A 109 -17.84 4.53 36.13
C LYS A 109 -17.47 3.94 34.77
N ALA A 110 -17.02 4.77 33.83
CA ALA A 110 -16.56 4.30 32.52
C ALA A 110 -15.28 3.45 32.63
N GLN A 111 -14.33 3.86 33.48
CA GLN A 111 -13.13 3.08 33.77
C GLN A 111 -13.44 1.77 34.48
N GLN A 112 -14.39 1.75 35.42
CA GLN A 112 -14.88 0.52 36.05
C GLN A 112 -15.54 -0.42 35.04
N LEU A 113 -16.41 0.08 34.16
CA LEU A 113 -17.04 -0.76 33.13
C LEU A 113 -16.01 -1.30 32.12
N LEU A 114 -14.99 -0.51 31.78
CA LEU A 114 -13.86 -0.97 30.96
C LEU A 114 -13.04 -2.04 31.69
N GLN A 115 -12.72 -1.85 32.98
CA GLN A 115 -11.98 -2.83 33.78
C GLN A 115 -12.78 -4.11 34.02
N GLU A 116 -14.09 -4.02 34.28
CA GLU A 116 -14.97 -5.17 34.42
C GLU A 116 -15.13 -5.94 33.10
N GLY A 117 -15.20 -5.25 31.96
CA GLY A 117 -15.20 -5.86 30.62
C GLY A 117 -13.90 -6.58 30.27
N VAL A 118 -12.75 -6.01 30.67
CA VAL A 118 -11.42 -6.59 30.48
C VAL A 118 -11.18 -7.78 31.41
N GLN A 119 -11.61 -7.71 32.68
CA GLN A 119 -11.46 -8.81 33.64
C GLN A 119 -12.35 -10.02 33.32
N ARG A 120 -13.58 -9.81 32.82
CA ARG A 120 -14.50 -10.92 32.51
C ARG A 120 -14.12 -11.71 31.26
N THR A 121 -13.16 -11.23 30.47
CA THR A 121 -12.70 -11.88 29.23
C THR A 121 -11.29 -12.47 29.34
N GLY A 122 -10.49 -12.15 30.37
CA GLY A 122 -9.13 -12.68 30.53
C GLY A 122 -8.19 -12.36 29.35
N GLN A 123 -8.50 -11.29 28.61
CA GLN A 123 -7.99 -11.04 27.26
C GLN A 123 -6.86 -9.99 27.20
N GLU A 124 -6.07 -9.78 28.26
CA GLU A 124 -4.94 -8.82 28.19
C GLU A 124 -3.95 -9.14 27.06
N ASP A 125 -3.83 -10.42 26.66
CA ASP A 125 -2.98 -10.88 25.57
C ASP A 125 -3.66 -10.99 24.20
N VAL A 126 -5.00 -11.06 24.16
CA VAL A 126 -5.77 -11.13 22.90
C VAL A 126 -5.78 -9.77 22.20
N TRP A 127 -5.67 -8.68 22.96
CA TRP A 127 -5.46 -7.35 22.39
C TRP A 127 -4.01 -7.10 21.93
N LYS A 128 -3.10 -8.07 22.02
CA LYS A 128 -1.71 -7.91 21.55
C LYS A 128 -1.36 -8.81 20.36
N LYS A 129 -2.25 -9.74 20.00
CA LYS A 129 -2.02 -10.71 18.91
C LYS A 129 -3.21 -10.78 17.96
N VAL A 130 -2.92 -11.17 16.71
CA VAL A 130 -3.93 -11.56 15.73
C VAL A 130 -4.55 -12.87 16.22
N VAL A 131 -5.80 -12.83 16.69
CA VAL A 131 -6.55 -14.03 17.07
C VAL A 131 -7.47 -14.41 15.92
N LYS A 132 -7.19 -15.57 15.30
CA LYS A 132 -7.99 -16.12 14.20
C LYS A 132 -9.02 -17.07 14.78
N SER A 133 -10.31 -16.81 14.58
CA SER A 133 -11.39 -17.75 14.89
C SER A 133 -11.90 -18.39 13.60
N TYR A 134 -11.55 -19.64 13.35
CA TYR A 134 -12.16 -20.44 12.30
C TYR A 134 -13.36 -21.19 12.91
N PRO A 135 -14.59 -21.08 12.34
CA PRO A 135 -14.91 -20.96 10.91
C PRO A 135 -15.52 -19.62 10.43
N THR A 136 -15.55 -18.56 11.24
CA THR A 136 -16.31 -17.32 10.92
C THR A 136 -15.54 -16.23 10.17
N THR A 137 -14.21 -16.28 10.05
CA THR A 137 -13.45 -15.29 9.24
C THR A 137 -12.74 -15.90 8.04
N THR A 138 -13.18 -15.53 6.83
CA THR A 138 -12.49 -15.86 5.57
C THR A 138 -11.32 -14.89 5.36
N HIS A 139 -10.16 -15.16 5.94
CA HIS A 139 -8.90 -14.41 5.70
C HIS A 139 -8.12 -14.90 4.47
N THR A 140 -8.79 -15.47 3.48
CA THR A 140 -8.12 -16.12 2.35
C THR A 140 -7.25 -15.11 1.60
N ARG A 141 -5.93 -15.28 1.73
CA ARG A 141 -4.84 -14.50 1.10
C ARG A 141 -4.58 -13.09 1.66
N THR A 142 -4.96 -12.83 2.91
CA THR A 142 -4.59 -11.58 3.60
C THR A 142 -3.41 -11.80 4.55
N VAL A 143 -2.39 -10.94 4.46
CA VAL A 143 -1.30 -10.84 5.45
C VAL A 143 -1.66 -9.72 6.42
N GLU A 144 -1.79 -10.05 7.70
CA GLU A 144 -2.30 -9.13 8.72
C GLU A 144 -1.25 -8.81 9.79
N TYR A 145 -1.14 -7.53 10.13
CA TYR A 145 -0.31 -7.04 11.21
C TYR A 145 -1.11 -6.11 12.11
N ARG A 146 -0.98 -6.31 13.41
CA ARG A 146 -1.59 -5.45 14.42
C ARG A 146 -0.57 -4.47 14.98
N PHE A 147 -0.96 -3.21 15.09
CA PHE A 147 -0.19 -2.14 15.71
C PHE A 147 -0.68 -1.90 17.13
N GLY A 148 0.25 -1.52 18.02
CA GLY A 148 -0.05 -1.08 19.38
C GLY A 148 -0.40 0.41 19.48
N SER A 149 -0.19 1.18 18.42
CA SER A 149 -0.45 2.62 18.37
C SER A 149 -1.04 3.03 17.02
N LYS A 150 -2.11 3.84 17.06
CA LYS A 150 -2.69 4.50 15.89
C LYS A 150 -1.67 5.39 15.19
N GLU A 151 -0.86 6.12 15.95
CA GLU A 151 0.15 7.03 15.41
C GLU A 151 1.18 6.27 14.57
N THR A 152 1.68 5.14 15.08
CA THR A 152 2.65 4.31 14.35
C THR A 152 2.03 3.70 13.08
N LEU A 153 0.75 3.32 13.12
CA LEU A 153 0.01 2.87 11.94
C LEU A 153 -0.12 3.98 10.88
N LEU A 154 -0.41 5.22 11.29
CA LEU A 154 -0.51 6.34 10.35
C LEU A 154 0.85 6.73 9.76
N LYS A 155 1.94 6.63 10.53
CA LYS A 155 3.32 6.76 9.99
C LYS A 155 3.63 5.67 8.95
N LEU A 156 3.13 4.45 9.15
CA LEU A 156 3.23 3.38 8.16
C LEU A 156 2.48 3.76 6.87
N PHE A 157 1.26 4.29 7.01
CA PHE A 157 0.48 4.76 5.86
C PHE A 157 1.22 5.85 5.08
N GLU A 158 1.70 6.90 5.74
CA GLU A 158 2.47 7.98 5.10
C GLU A 158 3.71 7.45 4.38
N SER A 159 4.41 6.47 4.98
CA SER A 159 5.56 5.82 4.36
C SER A 159 5.16 5.04 3.09
N ALA A 160 4.08 4.26 3.14
CA ALA A 160 3.60 3.47 2.02
C ALA A 160 3.03 4.33 0.89
N GLU A 161 2.20 5.32 1.22
CA GLU A 161 1.62 6.29 0.28
C GLU A 161 2.73 7.09 -0.41
N GLY A 162 3.69 7.60 0.36
CA GLY A 162 4.81 8.36 -0.18
C GLY A 162 5.67 7.51 -1.12
N ALA A 163 5.97 6.27 -0.75
CA ALA A 163 6.71 5.34 -1.60
C ALA A 163 5.95 5.03 -2.89
N PHE A 164 4.65 4.75 -2.79
CA PHE A 164 3.78 4.45 -3.92
C PHE A 164 3.67 5.64 -4.88
N ARG A 165 3.37 6.83 -4.39
CA ARG A 165 3.21 8.04 -5.21
C ARG A 165 4.51 8.50 -5.86
N LEU A 166 5.63 8.38 -5.14
CA LEU A 166 6.95 8.84 -5.62
C LEU A 166 7.74 7.75 -6.34
N GLN A 167 7.23 6.51 -6.39
CA GLN A 167 7.90 5.34 -6.95
C GLN A 167 9.32 5.17 -6.39
N ARG A 168 9.48 5.35 -5.08
CA ARG A 168 10.80 5.36 -4.39
C ARG A 168 10.94 4.22 -3.40
N ASN A 169 12.10 3.56 -3.47
CA ASN A 169 12.53 2.60 -2.46
C ASN A 169 12.42 3.18 -1.04
N THR A 170 11.64 2.54 -0.20
CA THR A 170 11.37 3.02 1.16
C THR A 170 11.24 1.84 2.12
N VAL A 171 11.79 2.00 3.33
CA VAL A 171 11.67 1.01 4.41
C VAL A 171 11.02 1.71 5.61
N PHE A 172 9.90 1.17 6.05
CA PHE A 172 9.26 1.50 7.31
C PHE A 172 9.75 0.53 8.40
N LYS A 173 10.10 1.05 9.57
CA LYS A 173 10.41 0.27 10.76
C LYS A 173 9.35 0.58 11.82
N GLY A 174 8.50 -0.40 12.12
CA GLY A 174 7.59 -0.31 13.25
C GLY A 174 8.25 -0.98 14.44
N GLU A 175 8.84 -0.17 15.32
CA GLU A 175 9.30 -0.58 16.65
C GLU A 175 8.16 -0.41 17.66
#